data_AF-A0A2H8TF72-F1
#
_entry.id   AF-A0A2H8TF72-F1
#
_cell.length_a   1.000
_cell.length_b   1.000
_cell.length_c   1.000
_cell.angle_alpha   90.00
_cell.angle_beta   90.00
_cell.angle_gamma   90.00
#
_symmetry.space_group_name_H-M   'P 1'
#
loop_
_entity.id
_entity.type
_entity.pdbx_description
1 polymer ?
#
loop_
_entity_poly.entity_id
_entity_poly.type
_entity_poly.pdbx_seq_one_letter_code
_entity_poly.pdbx_strand_id
1 'polypeptide(L)'
;MSRIKCCSPTIFVELFWNDNNKDVHNITSLLNTKVVVEKPHRKKYGPPQCHNCQSLGHTQNFCNHNSRCVKCGEDHHTESCTKDRNSPAKCALCSLDHTANYKGCQVFKSASKLKENKKTPPRVPPTTVPGSYPKSNTKTYAEATSNKNFHSEDISVSFSHFISNLNSIINPLISLLSSVLNALIAKGTISP
;
A
#
# COMPACT_ATOMS: atom_id res chain seq x y z
N MET A 1 -19.75 26.56 2.53
CA MET A 1 -20.10 25.33 1.80
C MET A 1 -19.46 24.13 2.48
N SER A 2 -20.22 23.48 3.37
CA SER A 2 -19.82 22.28 4.11
C SER A 2 -19.85 21.07 3.16
N ARG A 3 -18.67 20.51 2.84
CA ARG A 3 -18.60 19.26 2.09
C ARG A 3 -18.97 18.12 3.05
N ILE A 4 -20.11 17.48 2.78
CA ILE A 4 -20.49 16.20 3.39
C ILE A 4 -19.36 15.20 3.07
N LYS A 5 -18.58 14.85 4.08
CA LYS A 5 -17.51 13.87 3.95
C LYS A 5 -18.16 12.48 4.08
N CYS A 6 -18.74 12.01 2.97
CA CYS A 6 -19.21 10.63 2.88
C CYS A 6 -18.02 9.69 3.11
N CYS A 7 -18.27 8.60 3.84
CA CYS A 7 -17.25 7.61 4.22
C CYS A 7 -16.89 6.74 3.01
N SER A 8 -16.14 7.29 2.05
CA SER A 8 -15.64 6.53 0.90
C SER A 8 -14.48 5.61 1.33
N PRO A 9 -14.43 4.36 0.83
CA PRO A 9 -13.34 3.44 1.15
C PRO A 9 -12.00 4.00 0.67
N THR A 10 -11.02 4.03 1.56
CA THR A 10 -9.64 4.38 1.22
C THR A 10 -8.95 3.12 0.69
N ILE A 11 -8.49 3.17 -0.57
CA ILE A 11 -7.80 2.06 -1.22
C ILE A 11 -6.32 2.44 -1.39
N PHE A 12 -5.41 1.52 -1.04
CA PHE A 12 -3.99 1.68 -1.29
C PHE A 12 -3.63 1.02 -2.62
N VAL A 13 -2.99 1.77 -3.52
CA VAL A 13 -2.54 1.28 -4.83
C VAL A 13 -1.04 1.46 -4.92
N GLU A 14 -0.32 0.38 -5.19
CA GLU A 14 1.11 0.42 -5.48
C GLU A 14 1.32 0.65 -6.97
N LEU A 15 2.09 1.69 -7.31
CA LEU A 15 2.43 2.02 -8.69
C LEU A 15 3.89 1.64 -8.94
N PHE A 16 4.13 0.87 -10.00
CA PHE A 16 5.48 0.66 -10.52
C PHE A 16 6.06 1.96 -11.07
N TRP A 17 7.37 2.09 -11.09
CA TRP A 17 8.05 3.29 -11.59
C TRP A 17 7.71 3.55 -13.06
N ASN A 18 7.11 4.71 -13.33
CA ASN A 18 6.85 5.22 -14.66
C ASN A 18 6.87 6.76 -14.62
N ASP A 19 7.25 7.41 -15.72
CA ASP A 19 7.42 8.86 -15.76
C ASP A 19 6.08 9.62 -15.61
N ASN A 20 5.00 9.00 -16.09
CA ASN A 20 3.62 9.51 -16.01
C ASN A 20 2.96 9.30 -14.63
N ASN A 21 3.62 8.66 -13.65
CA ASN A 21 3.05 8.46 -12.31
C ASN A 21 2.68 9.77 -11.61
N LYS A 22 3.29 10.89 -12.00
CA LYS A 22 2.95 12.21 -11.46
C LYS A 22 1.53 12.64 -11.86
N ASP A 23 1.04 12.18 -13.00
CA ASP A 23 -0.25 12.57 -13.56
C ASP A 23 -1.42 11.93 -12.82
N VAL A 24 -1.18 10.87 -12.03
CA VAL A 24 -2.21 10.21 -11.21
C VAL A 24 -2.88 11.17 -10.21
N HIS A 25 -2.15 12.20 -9.78
CA HIS A 25 -2.66 13.22 -8.86
C HIS A 25 -3.64 14.20 -9.52
N ASN A 26 -3.68 14.25 -10.86
CA ASN A 26 -4.60 15.09 -11.62
C ASN A 26 -5.96 14.41 -11.84
N ILE A 27 -6.09 13.11 -11.54
CA ILE A 27 -7.34 12.36 -11.68
C ILE A 27 -8.35 12.81 -10.62
N THR A 28 -9.50 13.33 -11.07
CA THR A 28 -10.58 13.82 -10.20
C THR A 28 -11.81 12.92 -10.20
N SER A 29 -11.96 12.06 -11.22
CA SER A 29 -13.04 11.09 -11.35
C SER A 29 -12.51 9.81 -11.98
N LEU A 30 -12.97 8.68 -11.45
CA LEU A 30 -12.79 7.36 -12.05
C LEU A 30 -14.19 6.78 -12.29
N LEU A 31 -14.50 6.49 -13.55
CA LEU A 31 -15.85 6.13 -13.98
C LEU A 31 -16.85 7.22 -13.51
N ASN A 32 -17.93 6.81 -12.85
CA ASN A 32 -18.96 7.72 -12.32
C ASN A 32 -18.69 8.10 -10.85
N THR A 33 -17.49 7.83 -10.33
CA THR A 33 -17.10 8.12 -8.95
C THR A 33 -16.11 9.25 -8.88
N LYS A 34 -16.40 10.26 -8.07
CA LYS A 34 -15.45 11.32 -7.74
C LYS A 34 -14.41 10.78 -6.76
N VAL A 35 -13.13 10.86 -7.12
CA VAL A 35 -12.03 10.33 -6.32
C VAL A 35 -11.04 11.44 -5.96
N VAL A 36 -10.30 11.24 -4.87
CA VAL A 36 -9.21 12.12 -4.46
C VAL A 36 -7.98 11.26 -4.28
N VAL A 37 -6.96 11.49 -5.11
CA VAL A 37 -5.70 10.72 -5.08
C VAL A 37 -4.69 11.45 -4.20
N GLU A 38 -4.54 10.99 -2.97
CA GLU A 38 -3.57 11.54 -2.02
C GLU A 38 -2.26 10.74 -2.05
N LYS A 39 -1.13 11.43 -1.82
CA LYS A 39 0.15 10.75 -1.61
C LYS A 39 0.08 9.91 -0.33
N PRO A 40 0.73 8.74 -0.28
CA PRO A 40 0.84 7.97 0.94
C PRO A 40 1.34 8.85 2.08
N HIS A 41 0.59 8.89 3.19
CA HIS A 41 0.97 9.71 4.33
C HIS A 41 2.25 9.15 4.95
N ARG A 42 3.38 9.81 4.64
CA ARG A 42 4.69 9.44 5.19
C ARG A 42 4.71 9.77 6.68
N LYS A 43 4.38 8.79 7.51
CA LYS A 43 4.54 8.92 8.95
C LYS A 43 6.04 9.05 9.25
N LYS A 44 6.47 10.21 9.77
CA LYS A 44 7.83 10.45 10.26
C LYS A 44 8.03 9.67 11.56
N TYR A 45 8.13 8.35 11.48
CA TYR A 45 8.50 7.54 12.63
C TYR A 45 10.02 7.45 12.70
N GLY A 46 10.56 7.91 13.83
CA GLY A 46 11.89 7.48 14.28
C GLY A 46 11.91 5.97 14.55
N PRO A 47 13.04 5.42 15.02
CA PRO A 47 13.08 4.03 15.45
C PRO A 47 11.97 3.74 16.47
N PRO A 48 11.31 2.57 16.39
CA PRO A 48 10.28 2.20 17.37
C PRO A 48 10.91 2.20 18.77
N GLN A 49 10.17 2.73 19.74
CA GLN A 49 10.57 2.71 21.14
C GLN A 49 9.78 1.62 21.87
N CYS A 50 10.49 0.76 22.59
CA CYS A 50 9.88 -0.31 23.34
C CYS A 50 9.19 0.23 24.60
N HIS A 51 7.91 -0.08 24.78
CA HIS A 51 7.16 0.35 25.97
C HIS A 51 7.56 -0.39 27.25
N ASN A 52 8.22 -1.55 27.13
CA ASN A 52 8.72 -2.31 28.28
C ASN A 52 10.05 -1.75 28.79
N CYS A 53 11.11 -1.77 27.96
CA CYS A 53 12.46 -1.40 28.39
C CYS A 53 12.90 0.03 28.00
N GLN A 54 12.05 0.81 27.31
CA GLN A 54 12.32 2.17 26.79
C GLN A 54 13.44 2.29 25.75
N SER A 55 14.10 1.18 25.39
CA SER A 55 15.12 1.14 24.34
C SER A 55 14.53 1.36 22.94
N LEU A 56 15.39 1.83 22.02
CA LEU A 56 15.04 2.05 20.62
C LEU A 56 15.36 0.82 19.77
N GLY A 57 14.54 0.56 18.75
CA GLY A 57 14.81 -0.44 17.71
C GLY A 57 13.87 -1.66 17.69
N HIS A 58 13.06 -1.87 18.72
CA HIS A 58 12.10 -2.97 18.79
C HIS A 58 10.80 -2.54 19.47
N THR A 59 9.74 -3.35 19.34
CA THR A 59 8.47 -3.16 20.04
C THR A 59 8.37 -4.07 21.27
N GLN A 60 7.42 -3.80 22.14
CA GLN A 60 7.21 -4.56 23.39
C GLN A 60 7.07 -6.07 23.16
N ASN A 61 6.41 -6.49 22.07
CA ASN A 61 6.18 -7.90 21.76
C ASN A 61 7.47 -8.69 21.49
N PHE A 62 8.56 -8.00 21.13
CA PHE A 62 9.86 -8.60 20.84
C PHE A 62 10.93 -8.14 21.85
N CYS A 63 10.52 -7.82 23.07
CA CYS A 63 11.41 -7.33 24.12
C CYS A 63 11.73 -8.44 25.13
N ASN A 64 13.02 -8.78 25.25
CA ASN A 64 13.52 -9.71 26.26
C ASN A 64 14.28 -9.00 27.40
N HIS A 65 14.22 -7.67 27.47
CA HIS A 65 14.86 -6.86 28.51
C HIS A 65 13.93 -6.61 29.70
N ASN A 66 14.53 -6.32 30.86
CA ASN A 66 13.82 -5.88 32.05
C ASN A 66 13.01 -4.61 31.78
N SER A 67 11.88 -4.49 32.47
CA SER A 67 11.02 -3.32 32.40
C SER A 67 11.73 -2.08 32.95
N ARG A 68 11.64 -0.95 32.24
CA ARG A 68 12.14 0.35 32.69
C ARG A 68 11.04 1.39 32.66
N CYS A 69 10.99 2.20 33.71
CA CYS A 69 9.94 3.20 33.85
C CYS A 69 10.18 4.41 32.92
N VAL A 70 9.13 4.87 32.23
CA VAL A 70 9.19 6.03 31.32
C VAL A 70 9.54 7.33 32.06
N LYS A 71 9.14 7.43 33.34
CA LYS A 71 9.27 8.64 34.16
C LYS A 71 10.64 8.74 34.84
N CYS A 72 11.17 7.63 35.35
CA CYS A 72 12.40 7.66 36.17
C CYS A 72 13.58 6.87 35.60
N GLY A 73 13.37 6.01 34.61
CA GLY A 73 14.43 5.19 34.01
C GLY A 73 14.92 4.01 34.87
N GLU A 74 14.31 3.80 36.03
CA GLU A 74 14.61 2.69 36.95
C GLU A 74 13.89 1.39 36.54
N ASP A 75 14.35 0.27 37.10
CA ASP A 75 13.95 -1.09 36.71
C ASP A 75 12.59 -1.50 37.32
N HIS A 76 11.51 -0.92 36.80
CA HIS A 76 10.13 -1.29 37.10
C HIS A 76 9.17 -0.80 36.00
N HIS A 77 7.94 -1.32 36.00
CA HIS A 77 6.87 -0.82 35.13
C HIS A 77 6.40 0.57 35.55
N THR A 78 5.95 1.39 34.59
CA THR A 78 5.50 2.77 34.87
C THR A 78 4.32 2.82 35.87
N GLU A 79 3.54 1.74 35.98
CA GLU A 79 2.41 1.59 36.90
C GLU A 79 2.85 1.47 38.36
N SER A 80 3.98 0.83 38.65
CA SER A 80 4.52 0.68 40.01
C SER A 80 5.46 1.84 40.41
N CYS A 81 5.48 2.92 39.62
CA CYS A 81 6.37 4.04 39.86
C CYS A 81 5.85 4.93 41.00
N THR A 82 6.67 5.11 42.04
CA THR A 82 6.38 5.98 43.19
C THR A 82 6.67 7.46 42.94
N LYS A 83 7.26 7.82 41.79
CA LYS A 83 7.54 9.23 41.47
C LYS A 83 6.26 9.99 41.14
N ASP A 84 6.11 11.13 41.81
CA ASP A 84 5.05 12.10 41.53
C ASP A 84 5.22 12.76 40.15
N ARG A 85 4.11 13.23 39.57
CA ARG A 85 4.07 13.89 38.26
C ARG A 85 4.86 15.19 38.22
N ASN A 86 5.02 15.88 39.34
CA ASN A 86 5.75 17.15 39.41
C ASN A 86 7.26 16.97 39.66
N SER A 87 7.71 15.75 39.96
CA SER A 87 9.13 15.47 40.16
C SER A 87 9.89 15.45 38.83
N PRO A 88 11.19 15.81 38.81
CA PRO A 88 11.99 15.75 37.59
C PRO A 88 12.05 14.32 37.06
N ALA A 89 11.60 14.17 35.81
CA ALA A 89 11.66 12.92 35.08
C ALA A 89 13.09 12.65 34.63
N LYS A 90 13.51 11.39 34.62
CA LYS A 90 14.84 10.97 34.17
C LYS A 90 14.70 10.02 32.98
N CYS A 91 15.41 10.33 31.91
CA CYS A 91 15.33 9.58 30.67
C CYS A 91 16.09 8.26 30.77
N ALA A 92 15.46 7.13 30.44
CA ALA A 92 16.13 5.82 30.43
C ALA A 92 17.26 5.70 29.38
N LEU A 93 17.25 6.56 28.35
CA LEU A 93 18.20 6.51 27.23
C LEU A 93 19.43 7.41 27.44
N CYS A 94 19.24 8.62 27.96
CA CYS A 94 20.32 9.61 28.12
C CYS A 94 20.50 10.14 29.54
N SER A 95 19.68 9.66 30.49
CA SER A 95 19.74 10.05 31.91
C SER A 95 19.53 11.53 32.21
N LEU A 96 19.10 12.33 31.23
CA LEU A 96 18.78 13.76 31.39
C LEU A 96 17.34 13.96 31.88
N ASP A 97 17.04 15.19 32.27
CA ASP A 97 15.77 15.61 32.89
C ASP A 97 14.60 15.71 31.90
N HIS A 98 14.16 14.56 31.38
CA HIS A 98 12.94 14.41 30.60
C HIS A 98 12.47 12.96 30.60
N THR A 99 11.20 12.73 30.28
CA THR A 99 10.65 11.38 30.10
C THR A 99 11.28 10.67 28.91
N ALA A 100 11.42 9.33 28.98
CA ALA A 100 12.03 8.55 27.92
C ALA A 100 11.34 8.68 26.54
N ASN A 101 10.04 9.03 26.49
CA ASN A 101 9.28 9.20 25.24
C ASN A 101 9.52 10.57 24.56
N TYR A 102 10.27 11.47 25.17
CA TYR A 102 10.50 12.81 24.64
C TYR A 102 11.26 12.78 23.31
N LYS A 103 10.63 13.23 22.22
CA LYS A 103 11.22 13.25 20.87
C LYS A 103 12.36 14.26 20.72
N GLY A 104 12.53 15.15 21.68
CA GLY A 104 13.65 16.08 21.75
C GLY A 104 14.96 15.45 22.24
N CYS A 105 14.93 14.22 22.77
CA CYS A 105 16.10 13.52 23.30
C CYS A 105 17.22 13.40 22.24
N GLN A 106 18.46 13.73 22.63
CA GLN A 106 19.62 13.70 21.72
C GLN A 106 19.86 12.29 21.14
N VAL A 107 19.74 11.25 21.97
CA VAL A 107 19.88 9.83 21.57
C VAL A 107 18.78 9.43 20.60
N PHE A 108 17.54 9.88 20.83
CA PHE A 108 16.44 9.63 19.91
C PHE A 108 16.63 10.34 18.56
N LYS A 109 17.10 11.60 18.58
CA LYS A 109 17.38 12.38 17.37
C LYS A 109 18.50 11.76 16.54
N SER A 110 19.60 11.33 17.16
CA SER A 110 20.70 10.68 16.45
C SER A 110 20.27 9.34 15.83
N ALA A 111 19.53 8.52 16.58
CA ALA A 111 18.99 7.25 16.07
C ALA A 111 17.98 7.43 14.93
N SER A 112 17.19 8.52 14.96
CA SER A 112 16.24 8.87 13.89
C SER A 112 16.96 9.27 12.60
N LYS A 113 18.01 10.10 12.69
CA LYS A 113 18.83 10.52 11.53
C LYS A 113 19.51 9.32 10.85
N LEU A 114 20.01 8.37 11.63
CA LEU A 114 20.68 7.18 11.07
C LEU A 114 19.74 6.32 10.21
N LYS A 115 18.44 6.25 10.55
CA LYS A 115 17.45 5.55 9.73
C LYS A 115 17.11 6.27 8.42
N GLU A 116 17.14 7.60 8.40
CA GLU A 116 16.87 8.36 7.16
C GLU A 116 17.95 8.12 6.11
N ASN A 117 19.22 8.02 6.53
CA ASN A 117 20.35 7.75 5.64
C ASN A 117 20.37 6.32 5.07
N LYS A 118 19.63 5.37 5.66
CA LYS A 118 19.53 3.98 5.20
C LYS A 118 18.36 3.72 4.23
N LYS A 119 17.63 4.75 3.80
CA LYS A 119 16.48 4.62 2.88
C LYS A 119 16.86 4.44 1.41
N THR A 120 18.14 4.52 1.07
CA THR A 120 18.60 3.97 -0.22
C THR A 120 18.88 2.49 -0.02
N PRO A 121 18.07 1.55 -0.54
CA PRO A 121 18.63 0.24 -0.79
C PRO A 121 19.88 0.46 -1.65
N PRO A 122 21.03 -0.19 -1.35
CA PRO A 122 22.08 -0.28 -2.34
C PRO A 122 21.39 -0.79 -3.61
N ARG A 123 21.47 -0.02 -4.69
CA ARG A 123 21.17 -0.53 -6.01
C ARG A 123 22.23 -1.60 -6.24
N VAL A 124 21.96 -2.83 -5.80
CA VAL A 124 22.79 -3.97 -6.15
C VAL A 124 22.64 -4.06 -7.66
N PRO A 125 23.68 -3.79 -8.46
CA PRO A 125 23.64 -4.20 -9.85
C PRO A 125 23.41 -5.72 -9.84
N PRO A 126 22.68 -6.31 -10.79
CA PRO A 126 22.63 -7.75 -10.91
C PRO A 126 24.08 -8.26 -11.01
N THR A 127 24.61 -8.81 -9.92
CA THR A 127 25.90 -9.48 -9.95
C THR A 127 25.65 -10.78 -10.68
N THR A 128 26.03 -10.83 -11.95
CA THR A 128 26.23 -12.09 -12.65
C THR A 128 27.40 -12.80 -11.95
N VAL A 129 27.09 -13.61 -10.94
CA VAL A 129 28.07 -14.54 -10.35
C VAL A 129 28.06 -15.81 -11.20
N PRO A 130 29.17 -16.17 -11.87
CA PRO A 130 29.35 -17.50 -12.43
C PRO A 130 29.79 -18.43 -11.29
N GLY A 131 28.92 -19.31 -10.83
CA GLY A 131 29.24 -20.22 -9.74
C GLY A 131 28.17 -21.28 -9.50
N SER A 132 28.42 -22.46 -10.03
CA SER A 132 27.79 -23.76 -9.78
C SER A 132 27.28 -23.95 -8.33
N TYR A 133 25.96 -24.04 -8.16
CA TYR A 133 25.32 -24.71 -7.02
C TYR A 133 24.26 -25.70 -7.57
N PRO A 134 24.14 -26.91 -6.99
CA PRO A 134 23.23 -27.92 -7.51
C PRO A 134 21.78 -27.46 -7.37
N LYS A 135 21.08 -27.32 -8.50
CA LYS A 135 19.63 -27.11 -8.56
C LYS A 135 18.94 -28.23 -7.79
N SER A 136 18.43 -27.94 -6.59
CA SER A 136 17.34 -28.74 -6.05
C SER A 136 16.12 -28.47 -6.94
N ASN A 137 15.50 -29.54 -7.45
CA ASN A 137 14.33 -29.52 -8.32
C ASN A 137 13.05 -29.10 -7.57
N THR A 138 13.08 -27.97 -6.87
CA THR A 138 11.89 -27.42 -6.24
C THR A 138 11.17 -26.54 -7.26
N LYS A 139 10.05 -27.06 -7.78
CA LYS A 139 9.14 -26.29 -8.65
C LYS A 139 8.72 -25.03 -7.91
N THR A 140 8.84 -23.89 -8.58
CA THR A 140 8.30 -22.65 -8.06
C THR A 140 6.77 -22.71 -8.03
N TYR A 141 6.12 -21.94 -7.16
CA TYR A 141 4.66 -21.88 -7.08
C TYR A 141 4.01 -21.57 -8.44
N ALA A 142 4.64 -20.69 -9.23
CA ALA A 142 4.21 -20.35 -10.59
C ALA A 142 4.31 -21.54 -11.57
N GLU A 143 5.33 -22.39 -11.45
CA GLU A 143 5.44 -23.62 -12.25
C GLU A 143 4.42 -24.68 -11.84
N ALA A 144 4.09 -24.77 -10.55
CA ALA A 144 3.09 -25.69 -10.03
C ALA A 144 1.67 -25.36 -10.50
N THR A 145 1.37 -24.08 -10.76
CA THR A 145 0.07 -23.63 -11.27
C THR A 145 0.03 -23.46 -12.79
N SER A 146 1.16 -23.61 -13.51
CA SER A 146 1.15 -23.53 -14.97
C SER A 146 0.53 -24.81 -15.56
N ASN A 147 -0.77 -24.75 -15.84
CA ASN A 147 -1.47 -25.86 -16.47
C ASN A 147 -1.07 -25.92 -17.95
N LYS A 148 -0.06 -26.75 -18.28
CA LYS A 148 0.41 -26.97 -19.66
C LYS A 148 -0.49 -27.91 -20.49
N ASN A 149 -1.63 -28.34 -19.95
CA ASN A 149 -2.62 -29.14 -20.66
C ASN A 149 -3.97 -28.41 -20.72
N PHE A 150 -4.02 -27.33 -21.48
CA PHE A 150 -5.28 -26.82 -22.03
C PHE A 150 -5.16 -26.91 -23.55
N HIS A 151 -5.95 -27.81 -24.16
CA HIS A 151 -6.05 -27.92 -25.61
C HIS A 151 -6.52 -26.58 -26.18
N SER A 152 -5.64 -25.88 -26.90
CA SER A 152 -5.91 -24.56 -27.50
C SER A 152 -7.10 -24.54 -28.47
N GLU A 153 -7.54 -25.69 -28.95
CA GLU A 153 -8.67 -25.80 -29.90
C GLU A 153 -10.02 -25.57 -29.22
N ASP A 154 -10.18 -25.94 -27.95
CA ASP A 154 -11.49 -25.87 -27.28
C ASP A 154 -11.88 -24.43 -26.93
N ILE A 155 -10.89 -23.59 -26.62
CA ILE A 155 -11.09 -22.18 -26.28
C ILE A 155 -11.45 -21.35 -27.52
N SER A 156 -10.81 -21.64 -28.67
CA SER A 156 -11.09 -20.90 -29.92
C SER A 156 -12.47 -21.24 -30.49
N VAL A 157 -12.91 -22.49 -30.34
CA VAL A 157 -14.26 -22.93 -30.72
C VAL A 157 -15.32 -22.29 -29.81
N SER A 158 -15.09 -22.29 -28.49
CA SER A 158 -16.01 -21.65 -27.54
C SER A 158 -16.13 -20.13 -27.76
N PHE A 159 -15.00 -19.46 -28.03
CA PHE A 159 -15.00 -18.03 -28.33
C PHE A 159 -15.68 -17.70 -29.66
N SER A 160 -15.44 -18.49 -30.72
CA SER A 160 -16.10 -18.27 -32.02
C SER A 160 -17.61 -18.49 -31.96
N HIS A 161 -18.08 -19.49 -31.21
CA HIS A 161 -19.51 -19.71 -30.96
C HIS A 161 -20.15 -18.56 -30.15
N PHE A 162 -19.41 -17.98 -29.19
CA PHE A 162 -19.87 -16.79 -28.47
C PHE A 162 -20.03 -15.59 -29.41
N ILE A 163 -19.04 -15.31 -30.26
CA ILE A 163 -19.08 -14.18 -31.20
C ILE A 163 -20.22 -14.34 -32.22
N SER A 164 -20.47 -15.55 -32.73
CA SER A 164 -21.57 -15.77 -33.67
C SER A 164 -22.94 -15.55 -33.03
N ASN A 165 -23.13 -16.01 -31.78
CA ASN A 165 -24.37 -15.78 -31.04
C ASN A 165 -24.59 -14.29 -30.75
N LEU A 166 -23.53 -13.56 -30.37
CA LEU A 166 -23.58 -12.12 -30.13
C LEU A 166 -23.97 -11.35 -31.40
N ASN A 167 -23.37 -11.70 -32.54
CA ASN A 167 -23.71 -11.10 -33.84
C ASN A 167 -25.16 -11.39 -34.26
N SER A 168 -25.68 -12.59 -33.95
CA SER A 168 -27.06 -12.98 -34.22
C SER A 168 -28.08 -12.08 -33.48
N ILE A 169 -27.71 -11.54 -32.31
CA ILE A 169 -28.55 -10.65 -31.52
C ILE A 169 -28.38 -9.18 -31.95
N ILE A 170 -27.16 -8.74 -32.23
CA ILE A 170 -26.87 -7.34 -32.55
C ILE A 170 -27.41 -6.93 -33.92
N ASN A 171 -27.22 -7.76 -34.94
CA ASN A 171 -27.60 -7.42 -36.32
C ASN A 171 -29.11 -7.12 -36.50
N PRO A 172 -30.06 -7.92 -35.97
CA PRO A 172 -31.48 -7.58 -36.07
C PRO A 172 -31.86 -6.34 -35.27
N LEU A 173 -31.20 -6.08 -34.14
CA LEU A 173 -31.42 -4.85 -33.37
C LEU A 173 -30.95 -3.61 -34.14
N ILE A 174 -29.78 -3.67 -34.78
CA ILE A 174 -29.28 -2.59 -35.66
C ILE A 174 -30.24 -2.36 -36.84
N SER A 175 -30.75 -3.44 -37.45
CA SER A 175 -31.70 -3.36 -38.56
C SER A 175 -33.03 -2.71 -38.13
N LEU A 176 -33.57 -3.11 -36.98
CA LEU A 176 -34.77 -2.49 -36.39
C LEU A 176 -34.56 -1.01 -36.10
N LEU A 177 -33.44 -0.66 -35.47
CA LEU A 177 -33.11 0.73 -35.13
C LEU A 177 -32.94 1.59 -36.38
N SER A 178 -32.30 1.04 -37.42
CA SER A 178 -32.16 1.71 -38.72
C SER A 178 -33.51 1.89 -39.42
N SER A 179 -34.39 0.88 -39.35
CA SER A 179 -35.75 0.97 -39.91
C SER A 179 -36.59 2.03 -39.21
N VAL A 180 -36.53 2.10 -37.88
CA VAL A 180 -37.22 3.13 -37.08
C VAL A 180 -36.68 4.52 -37.40
N LEU A 181 -35.36 4.71 -37.47
CA LEU A 181 -34.75 5.98 -37.88
C LEU A 181 -35.22 6.41 -39.28
N ASN A 182 -35.15 5.52 -40.27
CA ASN A 182 -35.59 5.81 -41.64
C ASN A 182 -37.08 6.15 -41.70
N ALA A 183 -37.93 5.47 -40.91
CA ALA A 183 -39.35 5.77 -40.83
C ALA A 183 -39.64 7.13 -40.16
N LEU A 184 -38.84 7.55 -39.18
CA LEU A 184 -38.95 8.86 -38.52
C LEU A 184 -38.48 10.01 -39.42
N ILE A 185 -37.41 9.79 -40.19
CA ILE A 185 -36.90 10.72 -41.21
C ILE A 185 -37.94 10.88 -42.34
N ALA A 186 -38.49 9.76 -42.85
CA ALA A 186 -39.50 9.79 -43.91
C ALA A 186 -40.82 10.46 -43.48
N LYS A 187 -41.15 10.44 -42.18
CA LYS A 187 -42.32 11.13 -41.61
C LYS A 187 -42.08 12.61 -41.30
N GLY A 188 -40.90 13.16 -41.62
CA GLY A 188 -40.58 14.58 -41.44
C GLY A 188 -40.44 15.02 -39.99
N THR A 189 -40.28 14.09 -39.05
CA THR A 189 -40.16 14.41 -37.61
C THR A 189 -38.74 14.76 -37.20
N ILE A 190 -37.75 14.42 -38.03
CA ILE A 190 -36.33 14.66 -37.80
C ILE A 190 -35.72 15.05 -39.16
N SER A 191 -35.19 16.27 -39.26
CA SER A 191 -34.43 16.73 -40.44
C SER A 191 -32.99 16.20 -40.33
N PRO A 192 -32.33 15.82 -41.45
CA PRO A 192 -30.98 15.24 -41.44
C PRO A 192 -29.93 16.14 -40.79
#